data_AF-A0A954VZA5-F1
#
_entry.id   AF-A0A954VZA5-F1
#
_cell.length_a   1.000
_cell.length_b   1.000
_cell.length_c   1.000
_cell.angle_alpha   90.00
_cell.angle_beta   90.00
_cell.angle_gamma   90.00
#
_symmetry.space_group_name_H-M   'P 1'
#
loop_
_entity.id
_entity.type
_entity.pdbx_description
1 polymer ?
#
loop_
_entity_poly.entity_id
_entity_poly.type
_entity_poly.pdbx_seq_one_letter_code
_entity_poly.pdbx_strand_id
1 'polypeptide(L)'
;MASLHKRSFWKSVPDSAKIITEDGKQIASWKDSKGTRRRAEVVERNGKPMIRVSGKTWLAKYRDGNGIVREVSTGCREKQAAQSVLNDLVQRAELVRSGIITNDQDRVSERQHEPFELHFAAYLDFHRAKGTSQSHVDGIRVRLERLVRENDIKRLSGISHDRIERWLSTEAKAGKSPRTRNSYLQAVQGFCNWCVDTNRLIANPVA
;
A
#
# COMPACT_ATOMS: atom_id res chain seq x y z
N MET A 1 6.36 6.11 22.72
CA MET A 1 4.89 6.19 22.91
C MET A 1 4.23 6.26 21.56
N ALA A 2 3.16 5.49 21.36
CA ALA A 2 2.34 5.50 20.16
C ALA A 2 1.24 6.57 20.30
N SER A 3 0.94 7.30 19.23
CA SER A 3 -0.07 8.37 19.27
C SER A 3 -0.79 8.57 17.95
N LEU A 4 -2.02 9.08 18.05
CA LEU A 4 -2.82 9.53 16.92
C LEU A 4 -2.84 11.04 16.87
N HIS A 5 -2.66 11.60 15.69
CA HIS A 5 -2.82 13.04 15.46
C HIS A 5 -3.36 13.32 14.07
N LYS A 6 -3.88 14.53 13.85
CA LYS A 6 -4.27 15.01 12.51
C LYS A 6 -3.25 16.01 12.03
N ARG A 7 -2.77 15.85 10.79
CA ARG A 7 -1.90 16.85 10.17
C ARG A 7 -2.67 18.14 10.02
N SER A 8 -2.17 19.23 10.59
CA SER A 8 -2.73 20.56 10.38
C SER A 8 -1.96 21.28 9.29
N PHE A 9 -2.66 22.04 8.46
CA PHE A 9 -2.08 22.87 7.43
C PHE A 9 -2.82 24.22 7.37
N TRP A 10 -2.16 25.21 6.79
CA TRP A 10 -2.72 26.54 6.62
C TRP A 10 -3.53 26.61 5.32
N LYS A 11 -4.66 27.29 5.37
CA LYS A 11 -5.49 27.64 4.20
C LYS A 11 -5.87 29.10 4.26
N SER A 12 -6.07 29.73 3.12
CA SER A 12 -6.68 31.05 3.05
C SER A 12 -8.06 31.03 3.70
N VAL A 13 -8.42 32.14 4.34
CA VAL A 13 -9.79 32.35 4.80
C VAL A 13 -10.75 32.22 3.60
N PRO A 14 -11.82 31.42 3.67
CA PRO A 14 -12.80 31.34 2.59
C PRO A 14 -13.49 32.70 2.37
N ASP A 15 -13.77 33.06 1.12
CA ASP A 15 -14.44 34.34 0.79
C ASP A 15 -15.82 34.49 1.44
N SER A 16 -16.50 33.37 1.71
CA SER A 16 -17.80 33.33 2.39
C SER A 16 -17.71 33.47 3.91
N ALA A 17 -16.51 33.58 4.48
CA ALA A 17 -16.30 33.65 5.92
C ALA A 17 -16.49 35.07 6.44
N LYS A 18 -17.18 35.19 7.57
CA LYS A 18 -17.24 36.43 8.35
C LYS A 18 -16.12 36.42 9.38
N ILE A 19 -15.26 37.43 9.38
CA ILE A 19 -14.21 37.60 10.39
C ILE A 19 -14.77 38.46 11.53
N ILE A 20 -14.68 37.96 12.76
CA ILE A 20 -15.18 38.60 13.98
C ILE A 20 -14.02 38.67 14.97
N THR A 21 -13.92 39.75 15.73
CA THR A 21 -12.96 39.86 16.84
C THR A 21 -13.61 39.34 18.13
N GLU A 22 -13.02 38.34 18.76
CA GLU A 22 -13.50 37.70 19.99
C GLU A 22 -12.29 37.49 20.91
N ASP A 23 -12.35 37.99 22.15
CA ASP A 23 -11.25 37.94 23.14
C ASP A 23 -9.89 38.41 22.59
N GLY A 24 -9.89 39.50 21.80
CA GLY A 24 -8.68 40.07 21.21
C GLY A 24 -8.10 39.28 20.02
N LYS A 25 -8.79 38.24 19.56
CA LYS A 25 -8.38 37.39 18.42
C LYS A 25 -9.35 37.53 17.25
N GLN A 26 -8.82 37.45 16.03
CA GLN A 26 -9.66 37.38 14.83
C GLN A 26 -10.10 35.94 14.58
N ILE A 27 -11.41 35.71 14.52
CA ILE A 27 -12.02 34.40 14.26
C ILE A 27 -12.83 34.47 12.97
N ALA A 28 -12.51 33.60 12.01
CA ALA A 28 -13.32 33.39 10.82
C ALA A 28 -14.44 32.40 11.12
N SER A 29 -15.68 32.74 10.79
CA SER A 29 -16.87 31.89 10.88
C SER A 29 -17.51 31.71 9.51
N TRP A 30 -17.66 30.47 9.04
CA TRP A 30 -18.27 30.15 7.75
C TRP A 30 -19.11 28.88 7.82
N LYS A 31 -19.92 28.60 6.80
CA LYS A 31 -20.56 27.29 6.60
C LYS A 31 -19.73 26.48 5.61
N ASP A 32 -19.45 25.21 5.93
CA ASP A 32 -18.82 24.31 4.97
C ASP A 32 -19.79 23.87 3.86
N SER A 33 -19.32 23.10 2.88
CA SER A 33 -20.14 22.63 1.75
C SER A 33 -21.33 21.77 2.17
N LYS A 34 -21.37 21.30 3.43
CA LYS A 34 -22.47 20.53 4.01
C LYS A 34 -23.37 21.39 4.90
N GLY A 35 -23.18 22.71 4.89
CA GLY A 35 -23.93 23.67 5.71
C GLY A 35 -23.51 23.72 7.18
N THR A 36 -22.50 22.94 7.60
CA THR A 36 -22.05 22.91 8.99
C THR A 36 -21.23 24.16 9.31
N ARG A 37 -21.56 24.84 10.41
CA ARG A 37 -20.83 26.02 10.85
C ARG A 37 -19.43 25.63 11.34
N ARG A 38 -18.41 26.29 10.80
CA ARG A 38 -17.00 26.16 11.17
C ARG A 38 -16.49 27.50 11.69
N ARG A 39 -15.59 27.42 12.67
CA ARG A 39 -14.86 28.55 13.23
C ARG A 39 -13.38 28.21 13.27
N ALA A 40 -12.53 29.17 12.94
CA ALA A 40 -11.08 29.04 13.09
C ALA A 40 -10.45 30.40 13.36
N GLU A 41 -9.41 30.41 14.18
CA GLU A 41 -8.58 31.60 14.39
C GLU A 41 -7.85 31.97 13.10
N VAL A 42 -7.91 33.26 12.78
CA VAL A 42 -7.24 33.87 11.63
C VAL A 42 -5.87 34.35 12.11
N VAL A 43 -4.84 33.91 11.41
CA VAL A 43 -3.47 34.35 11.61
C VAL A 43 -2.98 34.93 10.30
N GLU A 44 -2.41 36.12 10.37
CA GLU A 44 -1.77 36.72 9.21
C GLU A 44 -0.44 36.01 8.92
N ARG A 45 -0.28 35.52 7.68
CA ARG A 45 0.99 34.98 7.20
C ARG A 45 1.28 35.54 5.81
N ASN A 46 2.47 36.11 5.63
CA ASN A 46 2.91 36.71 4.37
C ASN A 46 1.89 37.73 3.80
N GLY A 47 1.34 38.59 4.67
CA GLY A 47 0.36 39.61 4.28
C GLY A 47 -1.02 39.08 3.91
N LYS A 48 -1.34 37.81 4.20
CA LYS A 48 -2.63 37.19 3.89
C LYS A 48 -3.26 36.56 5.14
N PRO A 49 -4.58 36.71 5.35
CA PRO A 49 -5.29 36.06 6.44
C PRO A 49 -5.43 34.56 6.17
N MET A 50 -4.92 33.74 7.08
CA MET A 50 -4.90 32.28 6.96
C MET A 50 -5.56 31.64 8.19
N ILE A 51 -6.23 30.51 7.98
CA ILE A 51 -6.79 29.66 9.04
C ILE A 51 -6.05 28.33 9.10
N ARG A 52 -5.90 27.78 10.30
CA ARG A 52 -5.35 26.44 10.51
C ARG A 52 -6.46 25.40 10.38
N VAL A 53 -6.29 24.47 9.44
CA VAL A 53 -7.27 23.40 9.18
C VAL A 53 -6.63 22.04 9.44
N SER A 54 -7.35 21.17 10.12
CA SER A 54 -6.93 19.78 10.36
C SER A 54 -7.30 18.88 9.18
N GLY A 55 -6.43 17.94 8.86
CA GLY A 55 -6.66 16.90 7.86
C GLY A 55 -7.89 16.05 8.17
N LYS A 56 -8.47 15.44 7.13
CA LYS A 56 -9.69 14.63 7.28
C LYS A 56 -9.40 13.31 7.99
N THR A 57 -8.24 12.72 7.73
CA THR A 57 -7.82 11.42 8.26
C THR A 57 -6.82 11.56 9.41
N TRP A 58 -6.78 10.54 10.26
CA TRP A 58 -5.79 10.43 11.34
C TRP A 58 -4.48 9.84 10.83
N LEU A 59 -3.38 10.31 11.42
CA LEU A 59 -2.05 9.74 11.28
C LEU A 59 -1.71 8.99 12.56
N ALA A 60 -1.12 7.80 12.41
CA ALA A 60 -0.58 6.97 13.47
C ALA A 60 0.93 7.18 13.53
N LYS A 61 1.42 7.62 14.69
CA LYS A 61 2.85 7.71 15.00
C LYS A 61 3.20 6.61 16.00
N TYR A 62 4.07 5.69 15.61
CA TYR A 62 4.44 4.54 16.43
C TYR A 62 5.91 4.18 16.20
N ARG A 63 6.44 3.27 17.02
CA ARG A 63 7.81 2.76 16.88
C ARG A 63 7.73 1.35 16.32
N ASP A 64 8.34 1.10 15.16
CA ASP A 64 8.32 -0.20 14.50
C ASP A 64 9.20 -1.24 15.22
N GLY A 65 9.24 -2.45 14.64
CA GLY A 65 10.03 -3.56 15.17
C GLY A 65 11.53 -3.28 15.29
N ASN A 66 12.07 -2.40 14.44
CA ASN A 66 13.47 -1.96 14.45
C ASN A 66 13.75 -0.79 15.41
N GLY A 67 12.73 -0.32 16.13
CA GLY A 67 12.87 0.85 16.98
C GLY A 67 12.77 2.18 16.24
N ILE A 68 12.47 2.18 14.93
CA ILE A 68 12.34 3.40 14.13
C ILE A 68 10.95 3.99 14.32
N VAL A 69 10.86 5.31 14.52
CA VAL A 69 9.57 5.99 14.61
C VAL A 69 8.98 6.17 13.21
N ARG A 70 7.81 5.59 12.99
CA ARG A 70 7.04 5.67 11.75
C ARG A 70 5.83 6.56 11.95
N GLU A 71 5.48 7.29 10.91
CA GLU A 71 4.24 8.05 10.81
C GLU A 71 3.50 7.61 9.55
N VAL A 72 2.32 7.03 9.72
CA VAL A 72 1.54 6.45 8.62
C VAL A 72 0.10 6.94 8.67
N SER A 73 -0.53 7.10 7.51
CA SER A 73 -1.96 7.42 7.45
C SER A 73 -2.78 6.20 7.82
N THR A 74 -3.73 6.37 8.75
CA THR A 74 -4.68 5.29 9.08
C THR A 74 -5.80 5.17 8.04
N GLY A 75 -5.99 6.20 7.19
CA GLY A 75 -7.13 6.28 6.26
C GLY A 75 -8.48 6.57 6.94
N CYS A 76 -8.56 6.45 8.27
CA CYS A 76 -9.78 6.63 9.03
C CYS A 76 -10.02 8.12 9.37
N ARG A 77 -11.28 8.57 9.29
CA ARG A 77 -11.68 9.92 9.73
C ARG A 77 -12.05 9.99 11.20
N GLU A 78 -12.56 8.88 11.72
CA GLU A 78 -12.98 8.70 13.11
C GLU A 78 -11.83 8.20 13.98
N LYS A 79 -11.79 8.70 15.22
CA LYS A 79 -10.68 8.42 16.15
C LYS A 79 -10.65 6.95 16.56
N GLN A 80 -11.81 6.34 16.80
CA GLN A 80 -11.91 4.95 17.23
C GLN A 80 -11.39 3.98 16.17
N ALA A 81 -11.84 4.12 14.92
CA ALA A 81 -11.32 3.31 13.81
C ALA A 81 -9.81 3.51 13.60
N ALA A 82 -9.32 4.75 13.72
CA ALA A 82 -7.89 5.04 13.66
C ALA A 82 -7.11 4.39 14.82
N GLN A 83 -7.72 4.26 16.00
CA GLN A 83 -7.12 3.61 17.16
C GLN A 83 -6.95 2.12 16.94
N SER A 84 -7.93 1.45 16.33
CA SER A 84 -7.79 0.04 15.94
C SER A 84 -6.60 -0.16 15.00
N VAL A 85 -6.47 0.67 13.95
CA VAL A 85 -5.32 0.61 13.04
C VAL A 85 -3.99 0.83 13.78
N LEU A 86 -3.94 1.78 14.72
CA LEU A 86 -2.74 2.01 15.52
C LEU A 86 -2.39 0.80 16.40
N ASN A 87 -3.40 0.16 17.00
CA ASN A 87 -3.18 -1.03 17.82
C ASN A 87 -2.60 -2.18 16.99
N ASP A 88 -3.12 -2.42 15.79
CA ASP A 88 -2.60 -3.45 14.87
C ASP A 88 -1.14 -3.19 14.48
N LEU A 89 -0.78 -1.92 14.22
CA LEU A 89 0.60 -1.52 13.91
C LEU A 89 1.55 -1.74 15.09
N VAL A 90 1.12 -1.41 16.32
CA VAL A 90 1.91 -1.61 17.53
C VAL A 90 2.08 -3.10 17.82
N GLN A 91 1.01 -3.89 17.72
CA GLN A 91 1.05 -5.33 17.92
C GLN A 91 2.01 -6.01 16.93
N ARG A 92 1.96 -5.65 15.64
CA ARG A 92 2.92 -6.15 14.65
C ARG A 92 4.37 -5.78 15.00
N ALA A 93 4.62 -4.54 15.41
CA ALA A 93 5.95 -4.11 15.85
C ALA A 93 6.46 -4.90 17.08
N GLU A 94 5.57 -5.30 18.00
CA GLU A 94 5.91 -6.14 19.15
C GLU A 94 6.25 -7.58 18.74
N LEU A 95 5.52 -8.16 17.77
CA LEU A 95 5.84 -9.48 17.22
C LEU A 95 7.23 -9.49 16.58
N VAL A 96 7.59 -8.41 15.86
CA VAL A 96 8.95 -8.26 15.30
C VAL A 96 9.99 -8.12 16.41
N ARG A 97 9.74 -7.24 17.40
CA ARG A 97 10.70 -6.98 18.48
C ARG A 97 10.94 -8.19 19.39
N SER A 98 9.93 -9.03 19.57
CA SER A 98 10.04 -10.29 20.31
C SER A 98 10.68 -11.41 19.49
N GLY A 99 11.00 -11.17 18.22
CA GLY A 99 11.60 -12.16 17.32
C GLY A 99 10.64 -13.25 16.88
N ILE A 100 9.34 -13.13 17.16
CA ILE A 100 8.30 -14.08 16.71
C ILE A 100 8.19 -14.04 15.17
N ILE A 101 8.32 -12.85 14.59
CA ILE A 101 8.45 -12.67 13.14
C ILE A 101 9.68 -11.81 12.83
N THR A 102 10.29 -12.00 11.66
CA THR A 102 11.35 -11.13 11.17
C THR A 102 10.77 -9.86 10.54
N ASN A 103 11.59 -8.82 10.41
CA ASN A 103 11.19 -7.61 9.67
C ASN A 103 10.81 -7.90 8.21
N ASP A 104 11.51 -8.85 7.59
CA ASP A 104 11.21 -9.25 6.21
C ASP A 104 9.87 -9.97 6.14
N GLN A 105 9.50 -10.77 7.14
CA GLN A 105 8.17 -11.37 7.25
C GLN A 105 7.06 -10.31 7.42
N ASP A 106 7.28 -9.28 8.25
CA ASP A 106 6.33 -8.17 8.40
C ASP A 106 6.15 -7.38 7.09
N ARG A 107 7.26 -7.07 6.40
CA ARG A 107 7.24 -6.42 5.08
C ARG A 107 6.55 -7.25 4.01
N VAL A 108 6.77 -8.56 4.01
CA VAL A 108 6.06 -9.48 3.11
C VAL A 108 4.57 -9.44 3.40
N SER A 109 4.16 -9.47 4.67
CA SER A 109 2.74 -9.42 5.04
C SER A 109 2.04 -8.15 4.52
N GLU A 110 2.69 -6.98 4.56
CA GLU A 110 2.11 -5.75 4.01
C GLU A 110 1.93 -5.83 2.49
N ARG A 111 2.95 -6.35 1.79
CA ARG A 111 2.90 -6.47 0.32
C ARG A 111 1.96 -7.56 -0.16
N GLN A 112 1.72 -8.63 0.60
CA GLN A 112 0.81 -9.70 0.19
C GLN A 112 -0.65 -9.24 0.02
N HIS A 113 -1.04 -8.11 0.63
CA HIS A 113 -2.36 -7.53 0.45
C HIS A 113 -2.51 -6.71 -0.85
N GLU A 114 -1.40 -6.35 -1.51
CA GLU A 114 -1.43 -5.66 -2.79
C GLU A 114 -2.00 -6.57 -3.91
N PRO A 115 -2.70 -5.99 -4.89
CA PRO A 115 -3.12 -6.71 -6.08
C PRO A 115 -1.92 -7.31 -6.85
N PHE A 116 -2.11 -8.48 -7.44
CA PHE A 116 -1.10 -9.16 -8.25
C PHE A 116 -0.52 -8.24 -9.34
N GLU A 117 -1.38 -7.43 -9.96
CA GLU A 117 -1.05 -6.53 -11.06
C GLU A 117 0.02 -5.50 -10.66
N LEU A 118 0.02 -5.03 -9.41
CA LEU A 118 1.03 -4.07 -8.92
C LEU A 118 2.41 -4.72 -8.84
N HIS A 119 2.49 -5.95 -8.34
CA HIS A 119 3.76 -6.68 -8.29
C HIS A 119 4.26 -7.03 -9.68
N PHE A 120 3.34 -7.42 -10.57
CA PHE A 120 3.67 -7.80 -11.92
C PHE A 120 4.17 -6.61 -12.76
N ALA A 121 3.52 -5.44 -12.65
CA ALA A 121 4.03 -4.21 -13.27
C ALA A 121 5.45 -3.89 -12.79
N ALA A 122 5.70 -3.95 -11.48
CA ALA A 122 7.02 -3.72 -10.91
C ALA A 122 8.08 -4.75 -11.40
N TYR A 123 7.68 -5.99 -11.66
CA TYR A 123 8.56 -7.01 -12.22
C TYR A 123 8.94 -6.73 -13.68
N LEU A 124 7.97 -6.28 -14.49
CA LEU A 124 8.25 -5.89 -15.88
C LEU A 124 9.16 -4.66 -15.95
N ASP A 125 8.96 -3.69 -15.06
CA ASP A 125 9.81 -2.51 -14.96
C ASP A 125 11.24 -2.86 -14.52
N PHE A 126 11.38 -3.81 -13.60
CA PHE A 126 12.68 -4.36 -13.23
C PHE A 126 13.43 -4.95 -14.44
N HIS A 127 12.76 -5.74 -15.27
CA HIS A 127 13.38 -6.31 -16.47
C HIS A 127 13.77 -5.26 -17.51
N ARG A 128 12.91 -4.24 -17.71
CA ARG A 128 13.20 -3.11 -18.60
C ARG A 128 14.42 -2.33 -18.11
N ALA A 129 14.50 -2.04 -16.83
CA ALA A 129 15.64 -1.34 -16.23
C ALA A 129 16.95 -2.15 -16.33
N LYS A 130 16.87 -3.49 -16.28
CA LYS A 130 18.02 -4.38 -16.48
C LYS A 130 18.51 -4.44 -17.94
N GLY A 131 17.84 -3.78 -18.88
CA GLY A 131 18.16 -3.85 -20.31
C GLY A 131 17.76 -5.16 -20.97
N THR A 132 16.79 -5.87 -20.40
CA THR A 132 16.26 -7.11 -20.99
C THR A 132 15.57 -6.79 -22.33
N SER A 133 15.75 -7.63 -23.35
CA SER A 133 15.14 -7.39 -24.66
C SER A 133 13.61 -7.31 -24.56
N GLN A 134 13.02 -6.42 -25.36
CA GLN A 134 11.57 -6.21 -25.36
C GLN A 134 10.79 -7.49 -25.67
N SER A 135 11.29 -8.31 -26.61
CA SER A 135 10.68 -9.60 -26.95
C SER A 135 10.65 -10.59 -25.78
N HIS A 136 11.68 -10.58 -24.93
CA HIS A 136 11.71 -11.42 -23.73
C HIS A 136 10.73 -10.91 -22.68
N VAL A 137 10.67 -9.59 -22.46
CA VAL A 137 9.71 -8.96 -21.54
C VAL A 137 8.26 -9.25 -21.97
N ASP A 138 7.95 -9.13 -23.26
CA ASP A 138 6.62 -9.46 -23.79
C ASP A 138 6.30 -10.95 -23.67
N GLY A 139 7.30 -11.81 -23.87
CA GLY A 139 7.16 -13.24 -23.64
C GLY A 139 6.84 -13.58 -22.18
N ILE A 140 7.50 -12.95 -21.22
CA ILE A 140 7.16 -13.08 -19.79
C ILE A 140 5.74 -12.59 -19.55
N ARG A 141 5.43 -11.41 -20.09
CA ARG A 141 4.16 -10.73 -19.87
C ARG A 141 2.97 -11.59 -20.27
N VAL A 142 2.93 -12.02 -21.53
CA VAL A 142 1.83 -12.82 -22.09
C VAL A 142 1.63 -14.13 -21.32
N ARG A 143 2.72 -14.78 -20.89
CA ARG A 143 2.63 -16.05 -20.16
C ARG A 143 2.05 -15.88 -18.78
N LEU A 144 2.55 -14.90 -18.02
CA LEU A 144 2.08 -14.65 -16.65
C LEU A 144 0.65 -14.11 -16.63
N GLU A 145 0.28 -13.20 -17.53
CA GLU A 145 -1.10 -12.70 -17.65
C GLU A 145 -2.09 -13.83 -17.91
N ARG A 146 -1.75 -14.74 -18.85
CA ARG A 146 -2.61 -15.89 -19.16
C ARG A 146 -2.74 -16.82 -17.95
N LEU A 147 -1.63 -17.18 -17.33
CA LEU A 147 -1.60 -18.06 -16.17
C LEU A 147 -2.47 -17.49 -15.05
N VAL A 148 -2.29 -16.21 -14.71
CA VAL A 148 -3.00 -15.53 -13.63
C VAL A 148 -4.49 -15.47 -13.91
N ARG A 149 -4.88 -15.09 -15.13
CA ARG A 149 -6.27 -15.01 -15.56
C ARG A 149 -6.97 -16.37 -15.52
N GLU A 150 -6.34 -17.41 -16.07
CA GLU A 150 -6.94 -18.75 -16.13
C GLU A 150 -6.98 -19.46 -14.76
N ASN A 151 -6.22 -18.97 -13.79
CA ASN A 151 -6.19 -19.49 -12.42
C ASN A 151 -6.90 -18.59 -11.39
N ASP A 152 -7.55 -17.50 -11.81
CA ASP A 152 -8.18 -16.47 -10.96
C ASP A 152 -7.27 -15.98 -9.81
N ILE A 153 -5.99 -15.76 -10.11
CA ILE A 153 -5.01 -15.30 -9.11
C ILE A 153 -5.12 -13.78 -8.96
N LYS A 154 -5.58 -13.31 -7.81
CA LYS A 154 -5.74 -11.86 -7.52
C LYS A 154 -4.61 -11.27 -6.68
N ARG A 155 -3.85 -12.14 -6.00
CA ARG A 155 -2.79 -11.80 -5.04
C ARG A 155 -1.68 -12.84 -5.10
N LEU A 156 -0.49 -12.50 -4.62
CA LEU A 156 0.65 -13.43 -4.56
C LEU A 156 0.33 -14.71 -3.78
N SER A 157 -0.49 -14.63 -2.73
CA SER A 157 -0.93 -15.78 -1.95
C SER A 157 -1.76 -16.80 -2.75
N GLY A 158 -2.27 -16.42 -3.92
CA GLY A 158 -2.98 -17.31 -4.82
C GLY A 158 -2.06 -18.21 -5.65
N ILE A 159 -0.75 -17.93 -5.69
CA ILE A 159 0.23 -18.78 -6.36
C ILE A 159 0.61 -19.93 -5.43
N SER A 160 0.32 -21.17 -5.83
CA SER A 160 0.74 -22.38 -5.13
C SER A 160 1.19 -23.45 -6.12
N HIS A 161 2.11 -24.31 -5.71
CA HIS A 161 2.57 -25.47 -6.49
C HIS A 161 1.40 -26.24 -7.10
N ASP A 162 0.48 -26.68 -6.25
CA ASP A 162 -0.68 -27.50 -6.62
C ASP A 162 -1.57 -26.80 -7.68
N ARG A 163 -1.85 -25.51 -7.51
CA ARG A 163 -2.66 -24.76 -8.49
C ARG A 163 -1.98 -24.69 -9.86
N ILE A 164 -0.69 -24.38 -9.89
CA ILE A 164 0.07 -24.29 -11.15
C ILE A 164 0.20 -25.67 -11.80
N GLU A 165 0.46 -26.71 -11.02
CA GLU A 165 0.56 -28.09 -11.51
C GLU A 165 -0.75 -28.59 -12.12
N ARG A 166 -1.89 -28.33 -11.46
CA ARG A 166 -3.23 -28.62 -12.01
C ARG A 166 -3.45 -27.92 -13.35
N TRP A 167 -3.12 -26.64 -13.44
CA TRP A 167 -3.28 -25.88 -14.68
C TRP A 167 -2.37 -26.42 -15.81
N LEU A 168 -1.10 -26.70 -15.51
CA LEU A 168 -0.17 -27.31 -16.48
C LEU A 168 -0.62 -28.70 -16.94
N SER A 169 -1.26 -29.47 -16.06
CA SER A 169 -1.85 -30.77 -16.39
C SER A 169 -3.05 -30.62 -17.33
N THR A 170 -3.90 -29.61 -17.11
CA THR A 170 -5.00 -29.27 -18.02
C THR A 170 -4.48 -28.86 -19.40
N GLU A 171 -3.43 -28.02 -19.45
CA GLU A 171 -2.79 -27.63 -20.71
C GLU A 171 -2.17 -28.83 -21.46
N ALA A 172 -1.65 -29.82 -20.73
CA ALA A 172 -1.14 -31.05 -21.32
C ALA A 172 -2.25 -31.86 -22.00
N LYS A 173 -3.39 -32.01 -21.32
CA LYS A 173 -4.59 -32.67 -21.86
C LYS A 173 -5.16 -31.92 -23.07
N ALA A 174 -5.02 -30.60 -23.11
CA ALA A 174 -5.36 -29.76 -24.26
C ALA A 174 -4.32 -29.81 -25.41
N GLY A 175 -3.32 -30.69 -25.33
CA GLY A 175 -2.34 -30.92 -26.40
C GLY A 175 -1.16 -29.95 -26.43
N LYS A 176 -0.94 -29.14 -25.38
CA LYS A 176 0.24 -28.25 -25.34
C LYS A 176 1.52 -29.05 -25.17
N SER A 177 2.51 -28.74 -26.00
CA SER A 177 3.83 -29.37 -25.95
C SER A 177 4.52 -29.15 -24.59
N PRO A 178 5.38 -30.09 -24.15
CA PRO A 178 6.18 -29.93 -22.93
C PRO A 178 6.97 -28.62 -22.91
N ARG A 179 7.53 -28.20 -24.06
CA ARG A 179 8.26 -26.94 -24.19
C ARG A 179 7.41 -25.72 -23.83
N THR A 180 6.17 -25.68 -24.32
CA THR A 180 5.25 -24.58 -24.03
C THR A 180 4.91 -24.54 -22.54
N ARG A 181 4.58 -25.68 -21.94
CA ARG A 181 4.27 -25.80 -20.50
C ARG A 181 5.46 -25.38 -19.63
N ASN A 182 6.67 -25.84 -19.96
CA ASN A 182 7.89 -25.44 -19.26
C ASN A 182 8.15 -23.94 -19.36
N SER A 183 7.79 -23.29 -20.47
CA SER A 183 7.95 -21.83 -20.59
C SER A 183 7.04 -21.05 -19.64
N TYR A 184 5.85 -21.56 -19.30
CA TYR A 184 5.00 -20.98 -18.26
C TYR A 184 5.60 -21.21 -16.88
N LEU A 185 6.06 -22.44 -16.60
CA LEU A 185 6.69 -22.78 -15.32
C LEU A 185 7.91 -21.89 -15.05
N GLN A 186 8.79 -21.73 -16.04
CA GLN A 186 9.96 -20.85 -15.93
C GLN A 186 9.58 -19.38 -15.70
N ALA A 187 8.51 -18.90 -16.36
CA ALA A 187 8.06 -17.53 -16.17
C ALA A 187 7.54 -17.29 -14.74
N VAL A 188 6.75 -18.22 -14.18
CA VAL A 188 6.23 -18.10 -12.82
C VAL A 188 7.31 -18.31 -11.77
N GLN A 189 8.25 -19.24 -11.99
CA GLN A 189 9.42 -19.43 -11.13
C GLN A 189 10.30 -18.18 -11.09
N GLY A 190 10.62 -17.60 -12.25
CA GLY A 190 11.40 -16.36 -12.32
C GLY A 190 10.74 -15.21 -11.58
N PHE A 191 9.43 -15.04 -11.77
CA PHE A 191 8.66 -14.03 -11.04
C PHE A 191 8.64 -14.28 -9.53
N CYS A 192 8.42 -15.52 -9.09
CA CYS A 192 8.38 -15.84 -7.67
C CYS A 192 9.75 -15.68 -7.00
N ASN A 193 10.84 -16.05 -7.67
CA ASN A 193 12.21 -15.78 -7.19
C ASN A 193 12.45 -14.29 -7.02
N TRP A 194 12.10 -13.47 -8.02
CA TRP A 194 12.19 -12.01 -7.89
C TRP A 194 11.32 -11.47 -6.73
N CYS A 195 10.13 -12.04 -6.52
CA CYS A 195 9.30 -11.69 -5.37
C CYS A 195 9.97 -12.04 -4.03
N VAL A 196 10.72 -13.14 -3.94
CA VAL A 196 11.52 -13.47 -2.75
C VAL A 196 12.67 -12.47 -2.58
N ASP A 197 13.45 -12.24 -3.63
CA ASP A 197 14.60 -11.31 -3.62
C ASP A 197 14.22 -9.87 -3.22
N THR A 198 12.95 -9.52 -3.41
CA THR A 198 12.43 -8.18 -3.13
C THR A 198 11.50 -8.11 -1.92
N ASN A 199 11.48 -9.15 -1.08
CA ASN A 199 10.68 -9.23 0.15
C ASN A 199 9.17 -9.05 -0.09
N ARG A 200 8.65 -9.65 -1.17
CA ARG A 200 7.22 -9.78 -1.50
C ARG A 200 6.68 -11.19 -1.19
N LEU A 201 7.56 -12.18 -1.19
CA LEU A 201 7.29 -13.56 -0.76
C LEU A 201 8.37 -14.00 0.22
N ILE A 202 8.01 -14.88 1.16
CA ILE A 202 8.98 -15.49 2.08
C ILE A 202 9.80 -16.57 1.36
N ALA A 203 9.13 -17.36 0.52
CA ALA A 203 9.73 -18.42 -0.26
C ALA A 203 9.01 -18.52 -1.61
N ASN A 204 9.69 -19.09 -2.60
CA ASN A 204 9.09 -19.36 -3.90
C ASN A 204 8.13 -20.57 -3.78
N PRO A 205 6.81 -20.40 -3.98
CA PRO A 205 5.83 -21.47 -3.83
C PRO A 205 5.84 -22.50 -4.96
N VAL A 206 6.62 -22.27 -6.01
CA VAL A 206 6.72 -23.11 -7.22
C VAL A 206 8.18 -23.45 -7.54
N ALA A 207 9.06 -23.40 -6.54
CA ALA A 207 10.48 -23.74 -6.65
C ALA A 207 10.69 -25.14 -7.24
#